data_AF-C1CUS0-F1
#
_entry.id   AF-C1CUS0-F1
#
_cell.length_a   1.000
_cell.length_b   1.000
_cell.length_c   1.000
_cell.angle_alpha   90.00
_cell.angle_beta   90.00
_cell.angle_gamma   90.00
#
_symmetry.space_group_name_H-M   'P 1'
#
loop_
_entity.id
_entity.type
_entity.pdbx_description
1 polymer ?
#
loop_
_entity_poly.entity_id
_entity_poly.type
_entity_poly.pdbx_seq_one_letter_code
_entity_poly.pdbx_strand_id
1 'polypeptide(L)'
;MLFLSALLLLVAFLVGSVPIGHALLTRAGVDVRLNNAHNLGVENVLRRVGPGLAVASASLDFLKGFLAVLMASSLQQPDLTVLAALAAYLGHLNPPRALFGNTRPRGRGNLVLLGTLAALPVTGAVPFWAALLPVLVYAGVVGYWGFVSSATLSALLAFTLATLLIPVGVPARLAALGLLVTAAWRFKENLGRILDGTEPRFGDEVPLAGKRNDEVVAAFMIHPMTLENFWSAQRFAWLRPLVERGVVSEASVRQMAERLRPMKVGELRGIRTVDGKAIRCYLLSSPLLPDVFRDQPELATQRAIEGARLAHELGAEVFGLGAFWSVVGNKGVDVQAAVPEITITNGGAYTSGTIKAAIPGILQHFQETGRDLKAATAGIVGANGVVAFGIARTIAPQVGRLIMIGRDMERLERSAATLRRANKDTEIVTTTSYDTLNEADLIFTATSDPNPVIFPQHVKPGAWIFDEGRPADVDQSVEKVPGVRIIPGGVVRPPGGMTSNIDLQFGEGAVPACLAETLIIAATGEHNRKSLGPQTLSENINFFVEQADKLGFTVVD
;
A
#
# COMPACT_ATOMS: atom_id res chain seq x y z
N MET A 1 -3.51 52.33 -3.95
CA MET A 1 -4.26 51.14 -4.43
C MET A 1 -3.48 49.85 -4.29
N LEU A 2 -2.26 49.72 -4.86
CA LEU A 2 -1.47 48.47 -4.80
C LEU A 2 -1.26 47.90 -3.39
N PHE A 3 -0.91 48.74 -2.41
CA PHE A 3 -0.76 48.31 -1.01
C PHE A 3 -2.04 47.69 -0.45
N LEU A 4 -3.20 48.31 -0.72
CA LEU A 4 -4.48 47.85 -0.22
C LEU A 4 -4.93 46.56 -0.91
N SER A 5 -4.69 46.43 -2.22
CA SER A 5 -4.89 45.19 -2.96
C SER A 5 -4.05 44.05 -2.39
N ALA A 6 -2.76 44.28 -2.14
CA ALA A 6 -1.86 43.30 -1.54
C ALA A 6 -2.30 42.90 -0.12
N LEU A 7 -2.72 43.87 0.69
CA LEU A 7 -3.25 43.64 2.02
C LEU A 7 -4.52 42.78 1.98
N LEU A 8 -5.46 43.08 1.08
CA LEU A 8 -6.70 42.30 0.93
C LEU A 8 -6.43 40.87 0.47
N LEU A 9 -5.46 40.65 -0.43
CA LEU A 9 -5.05 39.30 -0.83
C LEU A 9 -4.38 38.53 0.32
N LEU A 10 -3.54 39.22 1.11
CA LEU A 10 -2.95 38.63 2.32
C LEU A 10 -4.05 38.24 3.32
N VAL A 11 -5.02 39.11 3.55
CA VAL A 11 -6.16 38.84 4.43
C VAL A 11 -7.00 37.67 3.90
N ALA A 12 -7.29 37.62 2.60
CA ALA A 12 -8.00 36.50 1.97
C ALA A 12 -7.24 35.18 2.18
N PHE A 13 -5.92 35.18 2.01
CA PHE A 13 -5.06 34.03 2.31
C PHE A 13 -5.15 33.63 3.79
N LEU A 14 -5.08 34.59 4.72
CA LEU A 14 -5.16 34.32 6.15
C LEU A 14 -6.54 33.79 6.58
N VAL A 15 -7.63 34.33 6.04
CA VAL A 15 -9.00 33.86 6.26
C VAL A 15 -9.17 32.42 5.76
N GLY A 16 -8.73 32.14 4.54
CA GLY A 16 -8.68 30.77 4.01
C GLY A 16 -7.81 29.85 4.87
N SER A 17 -6.75 30.42 5.46
CA SER A 17 -5.81 29.75 6.35
C SER A 17 -6.37 29.45 7.75
N VAL A 18 -7.61 29.77 8.11
CA VAL A 18 -8.16 29.43 9.44
C VAL A 18 -8.83 28.04 9.43
N PRO A 19 -8.47 27.11 10.34
CA PRO A 19 -9.00 25.75 10.38
C PRO A 19 -10.30 25.65 11.19
N ILE A 20 -11.27 26.55 10.98
CA ILE A 20 -12.45 26.64 11.87
C ILE A 20 -13.28 25.35 11.83
N GLY A 21 -13.58 24.82 10.64
CA GLY A 21 -14.33 23.57 10.49
C GLY A 21 -13.62 22.36 11.12
N HIS A 22 -12.29 22.30 10.99
CA HIS A 22 -11.49 21.27 11.66
C HIS A 22 -11.50 21.44 13.19
N ALA A 23 -11.29 22.66 13.69
CA ALA A 23 -11.26 22.94 15.12
C ALA A 23 -12.59 22.66 15.81
N LEU A 24 -13.71 22.81 15.08
CA LEU A 24 -15.03 22.40 15.53
C LEU A 24 -15.12 20.87 15.72
N LEU A 25 -14.67 20.10 14.73
CA LEU A 25 -14.66 18.64 14.80
C LEU A 25 -13.76 18.14 15.94
N THR A 26 -12.55 18.70 16.09
CA THR A 26 -11.63 18.33 17.16
C THR A 26 -12.22 18.60 18.55
N ARG A 27 -12.89 19.75 18.74
CA ARG A 27 -13.54 20.07 20.03
C ARG A 27 -14.71 19.16 20.36
N ALA A 28 -15.36 18.58 19.35
CA ALA A 28 -16.41 17.60 19.53
C ALA A 28 -15.87 16.18 19.82
N GLY A 29 -14.58 16.03 20.10
CA GLY A 29 -13.97 14.72 20.42
C GLY A 29 -13.77 13.82 19.20
N VAL A 30 -13.96 14.34 17.99
CA VAL A 30 -13.73 13.56 16.76
C VAL A 30 -12.23 13.47 16.55
N ASP A 31 -11.71 12.23 16.46
CA ASP A 31 -10.33 12.04 16.02
C ASP A 31 -10.21 12.44 14.54
N VAL A 32 -9.84 13.69 14.36
CA VAL A 32 -9.63 14.35 13.08
C VAL A 32 -8.43 13.77 12.31
N ARG A 33 -7.58 12.94 12.93
CA ARG A 33 -6.51 12.20 12.22
C ARG A 33 -7.07 11.08 11.36
N LEU A 34 -8.18 10.47 11.79
CA LEU A 34 -8.96 9.52 11.00
C LEU A 34 -9.74 10.20 9.86
N ASN A 35 -9.78 11.54 9.84
CA ASN A 35 -10.41 12.37 8.83
C ASN A 35 -9.34 13.02 7.93
N ASN A 36 -8.62 12.21 7.15
CA ASN A 36 -7.58 12.65 6.21
C ASN A 36 -8.17 13.04 4.84
N ALA A 37 -7.55 13.99 4.12
CA ALA A 37 -7.80 14.28 2.70
C ALA A 37 -7.94 13.04 1.78
N HIS A 38 -7.32 11.91 2.14
CA HIS A 38 -7.45 10.63 1.44
C HIS A 38 -8.83 9.99 1.62
N ASN A 39 -9.41 10.13 2.82
CA ASN A 39 -10.70 9.56 3.23
C ASN A 39 -11.81 10.62 3.40
N LEU A 40 -11.52 11.90 3.19
CA LEU A 40 -12.44 13.02 3.40
C LEU A 40 -13.35 13.22 2.19
N GLY A 41 -14.59 12.75 2.35
CA GLY A 41 -15.78 13.33 1.75
C GLY A 41 -16.68 13.90 2.86
N VAL A 42 -17.50 14.90 2.54
CA VAL A 42 -18.52 15.44 3.49
C VAL A 42 -19.39 14.32 4.04
N GLU A 43 -19.67 13.30 3.24
CA GLU A 43 -20.45 12.11 3.60
C GLU A 43 -19.78 11.24 4.65
N ASN A 44 -18.46 11.05 4.60
CA ASN A 44 -17.73 10.27 5.60
C ASN A 44 -17.72 10.98 6.94
N VAL A 45 -17.61 12.31 6.93
CA VAL A 45 -17.79 13.13 8.14
C VAL A 45 -19.23 13.01 8.63
N LEU A 46 -20.21 13.19 7.74
CA LEU A 46 -21.64 13.10 8.03
C LEU A 46 -22.04 11.81 8.73
N ARG A 47 -21.60 10.65 8.21
CA ARG A 47 -21.91 9.34 8.79
C ARG A 47 -21.21 9.10 10.13
N ARG A 48 -20.07 9.76 10.39
CA ARG A 48 -19.29 9.58 11.63
C ARG A 48 -19.75 10.48 12.77
N VAL A 49 -20.02 11.75 12.48
CA VAL A 49 -20.23 12.79 13.49
C VAL A 49 -21.67 13.31 13.53
N GLY A 50 -22.51 12.81 12.62
CA GLY A 50 -23.91 13.21 12.46
C GLY A 50 -24.09 14.45 11.58
N PRO A 51 -25.34 14.70 11.13
CA PRO A 51 -25.70 15.79 10.23
C PRO A 51 -25.39 17.17 10.75
N GLY A 52 -25.69 17.46 12.02
CA GLY A 52 -25.48 18.80 12.57
C GLY A 52 -24.02 19.24 12.50
N LEU A 53 -23.11 18.41 13.00
CA LEU A 53 -21.70 18.77 13.12
C LEU A 53 -20.97 18.74 11.76
N ALA A 54 -21.33 17.81 10.87
CA ALA A 54 -20.80 17.74 9.51
C ALA A 54 -21.22 18.97 8.67
N VAL A 55 -22.50 19.34 8.72
CA VAL A 55 -23.01 20.55 8.04
C VAL A 55 -22.40 21.80 8.62
N ALA A 56 -22.29 21.93 9.95
CA ALA A 56 -21.68 23.09 10.58
C ALA A 56 -20.20 23.27 10.16
N SER A 57 -19.41 22.19 10.18
CA SER A 57 -18.02 22.21 9.72
C SER A 57 -17.91 22.59 8.24
N ALA A 58 -18.79 22.02 7.41
CA ALA A 58 -18.89 22.32 5.99
C ALA A 58 -19.23 23.79 5.72
N SER A 59 -20.22 24.33 6.42
CA SER A 59 -20.65 25.73 6.31
C SER A 59 -19.53 26.69 6.71
N LEU A 60 -18.71 26.37 7.70
CA LEU A 60 -17.57 27.19 8.10
C LEU A 60 -16.48 27.27 7.02
N ASP A 61 -16.20 26.14 6.36
CA ASP A 61 -15.26 26.10 5.24
C ASP A 61 -15.81 26.80 3.99
N PHE A 62 -17.12 26.71 3.74
CA PHE A 62 -17.78 27.52 2.71
C PHE A 62 -17.70 29.02 3.04
N LEU A 63 -18.08 29.40 4.26
CA LEU A 63 -18.22 30.80 4.66
C LEU A 63 -16.87 31.52 4.65
N LYS A 64 -15.77 30.89 5.07
CA LYS A 64 -14.45 31.55 5.00
C LYS A 64 -14.01 31.83 3.56
N GLY A 65 -14.33 30.92 2.62
CA GLY A 65 -14.08 31.15 1.20
C GLY A 65 -14.92 32.31 0.67
N PHE A 66 -16.20 32.33 1.03
CA PHE A 66 -17.14 33.39 0.65
C PHE A 66 -16.71 34.76 1.20
N LEU A 67 -16.41 34.84 2.50
CA LEU A 67 -16.00 36.08 3.17
C LEU A 67 -14.68 36.63 2.61
N ALA A 68 -13.71 35.77 2.30
CA ALA A 68 -12.44 36.21 1.73
C ALA A 68 -12.62 36.97 0.40
N VAL A 69 -13.54 36.50 -0.45
CA VAL A 69 -13.88 37.14 -1.73
C VAL A 69 -14.70 38.42 -1.49
N LEU A 70 -15.69 38.38 -0.60
CA LEU A 70 -16.52 39.54 -0.26
C LEU A 70 -15.70 40.70 0.32
N MET A 71 -14.69 40.41 1.14
CA MET A 71 -13.80 41.45 1.69
C MET A 71 -12.98 42.12 0.57
N ALA A 72 -12.50 41.35 -0.40
CA ALA A 72 -11.70 41.86 -1.51
C ALA A 72 -12.52 42.69 -2.52
N SER A 73 -13.83 42.45 -2.61
CA SER A 73 -14.72 43.23 -3.48
C SER A 73 -14.96 44.67 -3.00
N SER A 74 -14.50 45.04 -1.80
CA SER A 74 -14.58 46.41 -1.27
C SER A 74 -13.94 47.46 -2.20
N LEU A 75 -12.95 47.07 -3.01
CA LEU A 75 -12.33 47.96 -4.01
C LEU A 75 -13.04 47.97 -5.37
N GLN A 76 -14.13 47.20 -5.53
CA GLN A 76 -14.90 47.07 -6.77
C GLN A 76 -14.05 46.73 -8.00
N GLN A 77 -12.99 45.93 -7.79
CA GLN A 77 -12.11 45.44 -8.83
C GLN A 77 -12.38 43.95 -9.07
N PRO A 78 -12.99 43.57 -10.21
CA PRO A 78 -13.26 42.17 -10.53
C PRO A 78 -12.01 41.30 -10.47
N ASP A 79 -10.89 41.80 -11.00
CA ASP A 79 -9.60 41.12 -11.03
C ASP A 79 -9.08 40.77 -9.63
N LEU A 80 -9.13 41.73 -8.72
CA LEU A 80 -8.73 41.53 -7.33
C LEU A 80 -9.63 40.51 -6.63
N THR A 81 -10.92 40.53 -6.95
CA THR A 81 -11.92 39.66 -6.33
C THR A 81 -11.72 38.19 -6.73
N VAL A 82 -11.37 37.93 -8.00
CA VAL A 82 -11.00 36.57 -8.45
C VAL A 82 -9.62 36.16 -7.90
N LEU A 83 -8.66 37.07 -7.79
CA LEU A 83 -7.37 36.80 -7.13
C LEU A 83 -7.55 36.43 -5.65
N ALA A 84 -8.50 37.04 -4.96
CA ALA A 84 -8.81 36.71 -3.57
C ALA A 84 -9.37 35.28 -3.42
N ALA A 85 -10.12 34.79 -4.41
CA ALA A 85 -10.57 33.38 -4.44
C ALA A 85 -9.37 32.42 -4.49
N LEU A 86 -8.36 32.72 -5.32
CA LEU A 86 -7.12 31.95 -5.38
C LEU A 86 -6.33 32.05 -4.06
N ALA A 87 -6.19 33.25 -3.50
CA ALA A 87 -5.49 33.46 -2.23
C ALA A 87 -6.13 32.67 -1.08
N ALA A 88 -7.46 32.71 -0.96
CA ALA A 88 -8.20 31.95 0.05
C ALA A 88 -8.02 30.44 -0.11
N TYR A 89 -8.06 29.93 -1.34
CA TYR A 89 -7.84 28.52 -1.61
C TYR A 89 -6.40 28.09 -1.29
N LEU A 90 -5.39 28.89 -1.67
CA LEU A 90 -4.00 28.64 -1.33
C LEU A 90 -3.76 28.64 0.18
N GLY A 91 -4.39 29.56 0.91
CA GLY A 91 -4.35 29.60 2.37
C GLY A 91 -5.01 28.38 3.00
N HIS A 92 -6.14 27.91 2.45
CA HIS A 92 -6.76 26.67 2.89
C HIS A 92 -5.82 25.47 2.71
N LEU A 93 -5.17 25.35 1.56
CA LEU A 93 -4.29 24.21 1.28
C LEU A 93 -2.95 24.28 2.04
N ASN A 94 -2.42 25.49 2.29
CA ASN A 94 -1.08 25.71 2.83
C ASN A 94 -1.07 26.66 4.03
N PRO A 95 -1.73 26.32 5.16
CA PRO A 95 -1.70 27.16 6.34
C PRO A 95 -0.27 27.36 6.88
N PRO A 96 0.09 28.57 7.32
CA PRO A 96 1.37 28.84 7.96
C PRO A 96 1.57 27.99 9.22
N ARG A 97 2.66 27.21 9.27
CA ARG A 97 2.95 26.30 10.41
C ARG A 97 3.04 27.03 11.75
N ALA A 98 3.62 28.23 11.75
CA ALA A 98 3.80 29.05 12.94
C ALA A 98 2.47 29.37 13.66
N LEU A 99 1.34 29.37 12.94
CA LEU A 99 0.03 29.72 13.50
C LEU A 99 -0.77 28.49 13.98
N PHE A 100 -0.46 27.28 13.51
CA PHE A 100 -1.34 26.11 13.67
C PHE A 100 -0.61 24.81 14.06
N GLY A 101 0.69 24.85 14.34
CA GLY A 101 1.46 23.69 14.81
C GLY A 101 1.76 22.64 13.73
N ASN A 102 2.10 21.42 14.18
CA ASN A 102 2.64 20.35 13.32
C ASN A 102 1.57 19.53 12.59
N THR A 103 0.36 19.40 13.14
CA THR A 103 -0.74 18.68 12.49
C THR A 103 -1.47 19.62 11.54
N ARG A 104 -1.19 19.54 10.23
CA ARG A 104 -1.85 20.34 9.18
C ARG A 104 -3.10 19.62 8.67
N PRO A 105 -4.31 19.92 9.13
CA PRO A 105 -5.43 19.04 8.93
C PRO A 105 -6.50 19.76 8.11
N ARG A 106 -6.39 19.67 6.79
CA ARG A 106 -7.41 20.23 5.90
C ARG A 106 -7.64 19.34 4.70
N GLY A 107 -8.90 19.29 4.30
CA GLY A 107 -9.38 18.47 3.20
C GLY A 107 -8.89 18.95 1.84
N ARG A 108 -9.70 18.65 0.83
CA ARG A 108 -9.40 18.95 -0.57
C ARG A 108 -9.74 20.41 -0.94
N GLY A 109 -10.42 21.12 -0.04
CA GLY A 109 -10.80 22.53 -0.21
C GLY A 109 -12.05 22.78 -1.06
N ASN A 110 -12.81 21.73 -1.39
CA ASN A 110 -14.00 21.82 -2.24
C ASN A 110 -15.03 22.83 -1.72
N LEU A 111 -15.26 22.90 -0.41
CA LEU A 111 -16.22 23.86 0.15
C LEU A 111 -15.69 25.28 0.18
N VAL A 112 -14.38 25.47 0.33
CA VAL A 112 -13.76 26.80 0.14
C VAL A 112 -13.93 27.23 -1.31
N LEU A 113 -13.66 26.36 -2.29
CA LEU A 113 -13.89 26.64 -3.71
C LEU A 113 -15.35 26.97 -4.02
N LEU A 114 -16.28 26.22 -3.44
CA LEU A 114 -17.71 26.50 -3.61
C LEU A 114 -18.08 27.86 -3.01
N GLY A 115 -17.57 28.19 -1.82
CA GLY A 115 -17.77 29.48 -1.17
C GLY A 115 -17.20 30.64 -1.96
N THR A 116 -15.98 30.50 -2.50
CA THR A 116 -15.36 31.54 -3.32
C THR A 116 -16.15 31.74 -4.62
N LEU A 117 -16.51 30.66 -5.34
CA LEU A 117 -17.30 30.73 -6.57
C LEU A 117 -18.69 31.32 -6.35
N ALA A 118 -19.33 31.02 -5.21
CA ALA A 118 -20.63 31.59 -4.85
C ALA A 118 -20.56 33.09 -4.52
N ALA A 119 -19.44 33.58 -3.99
CA ALA A 119 -19.26 35.00 -3.68
C ALA A 119 -19.05 35.86 -4.94
N LEU A 120 -18.33 35.36 -5.95
CA LEU A 120 -18.01 36.13 -7.17
C LEU A 120 -19.22 36.77 -7.89
N PRO A 121 -20.37 36.10 -8.07
CA PRO A 121 -21.55 36.74 -8.68
C PRO A 121 -22.24 37.70 -7.71
N VAL A 122 -22.21 37.44 -6.40
CA VAL A 122 -22.77 38.32 -5.37
C VAL A 122 -22.02 39.65 -5.33
N THR A 123 -20.70 39.62 -5.53
CA THR A 123 -19.86 40.83 -5.58
C THR A 123 -19.93 41.56 -6.92
N GLY A 124 -20.64 41.02 -7.92
CA GLY A 124 -20.67 41.55 -9.28
C GLY A 124 -19.35 41.37 -10.06
N ALA A 125 -18.40 40.59 -9.54
CA ALA A 125 -17.09 40.40 -10.16
C ALA A 125 -17.16 39.49 -11.40
N VAL A 126 -18.11 38.55 -11.42
CA VAL A 126 -18.42 37.70 -12.57
C VAL A 126 -19.94 37.62 -12.75
N PRO A 127 -20.46 37.45 -13.98
CA PRO A 127 -21.89 37.27 -14.18
C PRO A 127 -22.36 35.92 -13.60
N PHE A 128 -23.63 35.86 -13.19
CA PHE A 128 -24.22 34.68 -12.55
C PHE A 128 -24.01 33.38 -13.34
N TRP A 129 -24.17 33.41 -14.67
CA TRP A 129 -23.99 32.23 -15.51
C TRP A 129 -22.56 31.67 -15.45
N ALA A 130 -21.54 32.52 -15.32
CA ALA A 130 -20.13 32.11 -15.27
C ALA A 130 -19.79 31.44 -13.93
N ALA A 131 -20.51 31.79 -12.86
CA ALA A 131 -20.41 31.13 -11.56
C ALA A 131 -21.28 29.87 -11.46
N LEU A 132 -22.43 29.82 -12.15
CA LEU A 132 -23.33 28.67 -12.17
C LEU A 132 -22.80 27.52 -13.03
N LEU A 133 -22.16 27.82 -14.17
CA LEU A 133 -21.64 26.81 -15.09
C LEU A 133 -20.72 25.77 -14.41
N PRO A 134 -19.71 26.15 -13.59
CA PRO A 134 -18.91 25.22 -12.80
C PRO A 134 -19.73 24.29 -11.91
N VAL A 135 -20.81 24.79 -11.29
CA VAL A 135 -21.68 23.99 -10.41
C VAL A 135 -22.44 22.94 -11.20
N LEU A 136 -22.96 23.31 -12.38
CA LEU A 136 -23.67 22.38 -13.27
C LEU A 136 -22.71 21.31 -13.82
N VAL A 137 -21.51 21.71 -14.24
CA VAL A 137 -20.49 20.77 -14.71
C VAL A 137 -20.06 19.83 -13.59
N TYR A 138 -19.86 20.33 -12.37
CA TYR A 138 -19.58 19.51 -11.20
C TYR A 138 -20.68 18.46 -10.99
N ALA A 139 -21.94 18.89 -10.94
CA ALA A 139 -23.08 18.00 -10.71
C ALA A 139 -23.21 16.93 -11.82
N GLY A 140 -23.02 17.32 -13.08
CA GLY A 140 -23.04 16.39 -14.22
C GLY A 140 -21.92 15.35 -14.16
N VAL A 141 -20.69 15.76 -13.83
CA VAL A 141 -19.54 14.85 -13.75
C VAL A 141 -19.64 13.92 -12.53
N VAL A 142 -20.07 14.42 -11.36
CA VAL A 142 -20.34 13.54 -10.21
C VAL A 142 -21.47 12.57 -10.53
N GLY A 143 -22.57 13.03 -11.15
CA GLY A 143 -23.70 12.17 -11.50
C GLY A 143 -23.35 11.08 -12.52
N TYR A 144 -22.44 11.37 -13.46
CA TYR A 144 -22.05 10.41 -14.49
C TYR A 144 -20.91 9.47 -14.06
N TRP A 145 -19.84 10.00 -13.44
CA TRP A 145 -18.63 9.22 -13.11
C TRP A 145 -18.50 8.89 -11.62
N GLY A 146 -19.15 9.63 -10.73
CA GLY A 146 -19.05 9.45 -9.28
C GLY A 146 -17.76 10.00 -8.66
N PHE A 147 -16.79 10.52 -9.42
CA PHE A 147 -15.52 10.98 -8.86
C PHE A 147 -15.52 12.47 -8.53
N VAL A 148 -15.43 12.78 -7.23
CA VAL A 148 -15.39 14.16 -6.71
C VAL A 148 -14.18 14.95 -7.23
N SER A 149 -13.00 14.32 -7.34
CA SER A 149 -11.79 14.96 -7.85
C SER A 149 -11.95 15.39 -9.31
N SER A 150 -12.41 14.47 -10.18
CA SER A 150 -12.66 14.76 -11.59
C SER A 150 -13.71 15.87 -11.74
N ALA A 151 -14.80 15.81 -10.98
CA ALA A 151 -15.83 16.84 -11.02
C ALA A 151 -15.32 18.22 -10.60
N THR A 152 -14.51 18.31 -9.55
CA THR A 152 -13.90 19.58 -9.12
C THR A 152 -12.99 20.15 -10.21
N LEU A 153 -12.17 19.31 -10.86
CA LEU A 153 -11.29 19.78 -11.94
C LEU A 153 -12.05 20.21 -13.18
N SER A 154 -13.09 19.47 -13.59
CA SER A 154 -13.96 19.85 -14.71
C SER A 154 -14.71 21.15 -14.42
N ALA A 155 -15.18 21.34 -13.19
CA ALA A 155 -15.82 22.59 -12.77
C ALA A 155 -14.86 23.79 -12.83
N LEU A 156 -13.64 23.63 -12.33
CA LEU A 156 -12.63 24.68 -12.38
C LEU A 156 -12.18 24.97 -13.83
N LEU A 157 -12.06 23.94 -14.67
CA LEU A 157 -11.81 24.14 -16.10
C LEU A 157 -12.94 24.94 -16.76
N ALA A 158 -14.20 24.59 -16.48
CA ALA A 158 -15.35 25.34 -16.99
C ALA A 158 -15.34 26.80 -16.49
N PHE A 159 -14.94 27.04 -15.24
CA PHE A 159 -14.76 28.39 -14.70
C PHE A 159 -13.65 29.14 -15.45
N THR A 160 -12.47 28.52 -15.63
CA THR A 160 -11.36 29.11 -16.38
C THR A 160 -11.80 29.49 -17.80
N LEU A 161 -12.51 28.61 -18.51
CA LEU A 161 -13.03 28.88 -19.84
C LEU A 161 -14.08 30.00 -19.83
N ALA A 162 -14.98 30.02 -18.85
CA ALA A 162 -15.96 31.10 -18.70
C ALA A 162 -15.29 32.47 -18.52
N THR A 163 -14.15 32.55 -17.80
CA THR A 163 -13.39 33.81 -17.65
C THR A 163 -12.83 34.36 -18.97
N LEU A 164 -12.70 33.53 -20.02
CA LEU A 164 -12.30 33.96 -21.36
C LEU A 164 -13.43 34.65 -22.13
N LEU A 165 -14.69 34.37 -21.76
CA LEU A 165 -15.90 34.84 -22.43
C LEU A 165 -16.54 36.07 -21.75
N ILE A 166 -16.01 36.50 -20.61
CA ILE A 166 -16.49 37.66 -19.83
C ILE A 166 -15.44 38.77 -19.81
N PRO A 167 -15.86 40.05 -19.61
CA PRO A 167 -14.96 41.20 -19.63
C PRO A 167 -14.17 41.36 -18.32
N VAL A 168 -13.35 40.37 -17.98
CA VAL A 168 -12.39 40.42 -16.87
C VAL A 168 -10.95 40.55 -17.39
N GLY A 169 -10.07 41.14 -16.59
CA GLY A 169 -8.68 41.36 -16.96
C GLY A 169 -7.82 40.09 -16.92
N VAL A 170 -6.59 40.23 -17.41
CA VAL A 170 -5.58 39.16 -17.39
C VAL A 170 -5.34 38.60 -15.98
N PRO A 171 -5.28 39.40 -14.90
CA PRO A 171 -5.08 38.86 -13.55
C PRO A 171 -6.20 37.91 -13.11
N ALA A 172 -7.47 38.19 -13.43
CA ALA A 172 -8.59 37.28 -13.14
C ALA A 172 -8.46 35.95 -13.87
N ARG A 173 -8.08 35.97 -15.15
CA ARG A 173 -7.91 34.77 -15.98
C ARG A 173 -6.76 33.91 -15.45
N LEU A 174 -5.64 34.52 -15.08
CA LEU A 174 -4.52 33.84 -14.44
C LEU A 174 -4.90 33.28 -13.07
N ALA A 175 -5.72 33.98 -12.29
CA ALA A 175 -6.22 33.49 -11.01
C ALA A 175 -7.13 32.26 -11.18
N ALA A 176 -8.03 32.28 -12.16
CA ALA A 176 -8.88 31.13 -12.49
C ALA A 176 -8.07 29.92 -12.96
N LEU A 177 -7.06 30.13 -13.81
CA LEU A 177 -6.09 29.09 -14.19
C LEU A 177 -5.31 28.59 -12.97
N GLY A 178 -4.89 29.50 -12.09
CA GLY A 178 -4.19 29.18 -10.85
C GLY A 178 -5.01 28.29 -9.91
N LEU A 179 -6.33 28.51 -9.81
CA LEU A 179 -7.24 27.62 -9.08
C LEU A 179 -7.22 26.22 -9.66
N LEU A 180 -7.36 26.09 -10.98
CA LEU A 180 -7.34 24.81 -11.69
C LEU A 180 -6.00 24.07 -11.49
N VAL A 181 -4.87 24.75 -11.72
CA VAL A 181 -3.53 24.14 -11.59
C VAL A 181 -3.25 23.72 -10.15
N THR A 182 -3.59 24.58 -9.18
CA THR A 182 -3.39 24.27 -7.76
C THR A 182 -4.28 23.10 -7.32
N ALA A 183 -5.53 23.06 -7.77
CA ALA A 183 -6.42 21.92 -7.51
C ALA A 183 -5.90 20.64 -8.19
N ALA A 184 -5.48 20.70 -9.45
CA ALA A 184 -4.94 19.54 -10.16
C ALA A 184 -3.74 18.95 -9.42
N TRP A 185 -2.82 19.80 -8.94
CA TRP A 185 -1.70 19.36 -8.11
C TRP A 185 -2.16 18.71 -6.80
N ARG A 186 -3.18 19.26 -6.14
CA ARG A 186 -3.75 18.70 -4.91
C ARG A 186 -4.43 17.36 -5.12
N PHE A 187 -5.09 17.17 -6.27
CA PHE A 187 -5.83 15.96 -6.64
C PHE A 187 -5.01 14.90 -7.37
N LYS A 188 -3.70 15.11 -7.59
CA LYS A 188 -2.85 14.18 -8.37
C LYS A 188 -2.94 12.72 -7.89
N GLU A 189 -3.00 12.49 -6.58
CA GLU A 189 -3.11 11.15 -6.01
C GLU A 189 -4.50 10.55 -6.24
N ASN A 190 -5.56 11.35 -6.20
CA ASN A 190 -6.92 10.90 -6.53
C ASN A 190 -7.02 10.50 -8.01
N LEU A 191 -6.38 11.27 -8.90
CA LEU A 191 -6.32 10.92 -10.32
C LEU A 191 -5.55 9.61 -10.52
N GLY A 192 -4.42 9.43 -9.84
CA GLY A 192 -3.69 8.16 -9.83
C GLY A 192 -4.55 6.99 -9.37
N ARG A 193 -5.31 7.16 -8.27
CA ARG A 193 -6.23 6.12 -7.77
C ARG A 193 -7.42 5.86 -8.69
N ILE A 194 -7.91 6.86 -9.44
CA ILE A 194 -8.94 6.64 -10.48
C ILE A 194 -8.37 5.73 -11.57
N LEU A 195 -7.14 6.02 -12.04
CA LEU A 195 -6.49 5.20 -13.05
C LEU A 195 -6.24 3.77 -12.57
N ASP A 196 -5.83 3.61 -11.31
CA ASP A 196 -5.63 2.28 -10.71
C ASP A 196 -6.94 1.58 -10.29
N GLY A 197 -8.10 2.23 -10.41
CA GLY A 197 -9.39 1.67 -10.00
C GLY A 197 -9.60 1.57 -8.47
N THR A 198 -8.86 2.34 -7.68
CA THR A 198 -8.90 2.33 -6.21
C THR A 198 -9.51 3.56 -5.55
N GLU A 199 -9.86 4.60 -6.32
CA GLU A 199 -10.57 5.77 -5.80
C GLU A 199 -12.05 5.41 -5.55
N PRO A 200 -12.60 5.71 -4.36
CA PRO A 200 -14.01 5.52 -4.09
C PRO A 200 -14.87 6.49 -4.92
N ARG A 201 -16.03 6.02 -5.38
CA ARG A 201 -17.05 6.88 -5.98
C ARG A 201 -17.86 7.57 -4.89
N PHE A 202 -18.55 8.63 -5.27
CA PHE A 202 -19.49 9.34 -4.43
C PHE A 202 -20.58 8.37 -3.95
N GLY A 203 -20.84 8.35 -2.64
CA GLY A 203 -21.73 7.38 -2.02
C GLY A 203 -21.09 6.03 -1.63
N ASP A 204 -19.91 5.68 -2.15
CA ASP A 204 -19.23 4.43 -1.77
C ASP A 204 -18.79 4.47 -0.30
N GLU A 205 -18.88 3.32 0.36
CA GLU A 205 -18.34 3.19 1.70
C GLU A 205 -16.82 3.08 1.68
N VAL A 206 -16.16 4.10 2.24
CA VAL A 206 -14.73 4.01 2.55
C VAL A 206 -14.57 3.19 3.83
N PRO A 207 -13.80 2.09 3.79
CA PRO A 207 -13.58 1.17 4.90
C PRO A 207 -12.48 1.78 5.78
N LEU A 208 -12.75 1.84 7.08
CA LEU A 208 -11.88 2.52 8.03
C LEU A 208 -11.86 1.68 9.29
N ALA A 209 -10.68 1.40 9.85
CA ALA A 209 -10.56 0.68 11.11
C ALA A 209 -11.43 1.33 12.20
N GLY A 210 -12.12 0.49 12.97
CA GLY A 210 -13.04 0.91 14.03
C GLY A 210 -14.37 1.53 13.55
N LYS A 211 -14.64 1.61 12.24
CA LYS A 211 -15.93 2.10 11.71
C LYS A 211 -17.05 1.08 11.91
N ARG A 212 -16.74 -0.20 11.79
CA ARG A 212 -17.66 -1.33 12.00
C ARG A 212 -16.94 -2.39 12.82
N ASN A 213 -17.68 -3.07 13.69
CA ASN A 213 -17.12 -4.15 14.51
C ASN A 213 -16.88 -5.43 13.69
N ASP A 214 -17.52 -5.56 12.53
CA ASP A 214 -17.45 -6.70 11.62
C ASP A 214 -16.54 -6.46 10.40
N GLU A 215 -15.80 -5.34 10.36
CA GLU A 215 -14.86 -5.01 9.28
C GLU A 215 -13.52 -4.54 9.86
N VAL A 216 -12.43 -5.09 9.32
CA VAL A 216 -11.06 -4.68 9.66
C VAL A 216 -10.32 -4.24 8.41
N VAL A 217 -9.40 -3.29 8.59
CA VAL A 217 -8.63 -2.68 7.49
C VAL A 217 -7.14 -2.86 7.75
N ALA A 218 -6.49 -3.59 6.87
CA ALA A 218 -5.04 -3.74 6.85
C ALA A 218 -4.44 -2.96 5.67
N ALA A 219 -3.12 -2.79 5.71
CA ALA A 219 -2.35 -2.33 4.57
C ALA A 219 -1.10 -3.20 4.41
N PHE A 220 -0.61 -3.33 3.20
CA PHE A 220 0.55 -4.16 2.88
C PHE A 220 1.45 -3.43 1.88
N MET A 221 2.74 -3.37 2.18
CA MET A 221 3.74 -2.75 1.31
C MET A 221 4.22 -3.75 0.26
N ILE A 222 4.02 -3.40 -1.01
CA ILE A 222 4.51 -4.14 -2.18
C ILE A 222 5.56 -3.32 -2.92
N HIS A 223 6.31 -3.95 -3.81
CA HIS A 223 7.20 -3.28 -4.75
C HIS A 223 7.33 -4.09 -6.04
N PRO A 224 7.66 -3.45 -7.17
CA PRO A 224 7.98 -4.17 -8.38
C PRO A 224 9.29 -4.97 -8.22
N MET A 225 9.29 -6.22 -8.66
CA MET A 225 10.51 -7.04 -8.73
C MET A 225 11.35 -6.68 -9.96
N THR A 226 10.68 -6.33 -11.06
CA THR A 226 11.28 -5.92 -12.32
C THR A 226 10.67 -4.62 -12.83
N LEU A 227 11.32 -3.99 -13.80
CA LEU A 227 10.75 -2.82 -14.46
C LEU A 227 9.43 -3.15 -15.18
N GLU A 228 9.24 -4.38 -15.66
CA GLU A 228 7.96 -4.78 -16.24
C GLU A 228 6.84 -4.76 -15.21
N ASN A 229 7.11 -5.15 -13.96
CA ASN A 229 6.11 -5.10 -12.89
C ASN A 229 5.78 -3.66 -12.46
N PHE A 230 6.65 -2.68 -12.74
CA PHE A 230 6.37 -1.27 -12.48
C PHE A 230 5.12 -0.79 -13.25
N TRP A 231 4.86 -1.36 -14.43
CA TRP A 231 3.71 -1.01 -15.26
C TRP A 231 2.39 -1.62 -14.80
N SER A 232 2.40 -2.53 -13.81
CA SER A 232 1.17 -3.11 -13.24
C SER A 232 0.27 -2.05 -12.60
N ALA A 233 0.85 -0.96 -12.08
CA ALA A 233 0.13 0.22 -11.65
C ALA A 233 -0.27 1.06 -12.88
N GLN A 234 -1.58 1.09 -13.19
CA GLN A 234 -2.14 1.74 -14.37
C GLN A 234 -1.77 3.22 -14.47
N ARG A 235 -1.59 3.93 -13.34
CA ARG A 235 -1.13 5.32 -13.31
C ARG A 235 0.22 5.55 -14.00
N PHE A 236 1.05 4.52 -14.15
CA PHE A 236 2.35 4.59 -14.81
C PHE A 236 2.43 3.82 -16.13
N ALA A 237 1.44 2.99 -16.45
CA ALA A 237 1.45 2.16 -17.65
C ALA A 237 1.58 2.96 -18.96
N TRP A 238 1.13 4.22 -18.99
CA TRP A 238 1.27 5.11 -20.16
C TRP A 238 2.72 5.46 -20.52
N LEU A 239 3.68 5.30 -19.59
CA LEU A 239 5.10 5.51 -19.85
C LEU A 239 5.73 4.33 -20.61
N ARG A 240 5.18 3.12 -20.48
CA ARG A 240 5.69 1.90 -21.14
C ARG A 240 5.93 2.09 -22.65
N PRO A 241 4.97 2.54 -23.47
CA PRO A 241 5.21 2.73 -24.91
C PRO A 241 6.25 3.80 -25.21
N LEU A 242 6.51 4.75 -24.30
CA LEU A 242 7.56 5.76 -24.47
C LEU A 242 8.95 5.17 -24.19
N VAL A 243 9.03 4.24 -23.23
CA VAL A 243 10.25 3.50 -22.93
C VAL A 243 10.59 2.53 -24.06
N GLU A 244 9.61 1.75 -24.51
CA GLU A 244 9.78 0.79 -25.63
C GLU A 244 10.22 1.47 -26.93
N ARG A 245 9.78 2.72 -27.16
CA ARG A 245 10.19 3.54 -28.31
C ARG A 245 11.52 4.29 -28.11
N GLY A 246 12.15 4.16 -26.95
CA GLY A 246 13.40 4.87 -26.61
C GLY A 246 13.24 6.37 -26.38
N VAL A 247 12.02 6.90 -26.27
CA VAL A 247 11.76 8.32 -25.97
C VAL A 247 12.12 8.64 -24.52
N VAL A 248 11.90 7.69 -23.62
CA VAL A 248 12.28 7.77 -22.21
C VAL A 248 13.21 6.60 -21.90
N SER A 249 14.37 6.89 -21.29
CA SER A 249 15.30 5.82 -20.92
C SER A 249 14.81 5.07 -19.67
N GLU A 250 15.12 3.78 -19.56
CA GLU A 250 14.85 3.00 -18.34
C GLU A 250 15.51 3.62 -17.11
N ALA A 251 16.72 4.16 -17.25
CA ALA A 251 17.43 4.85 -16.18
C ALA A 251 16.63 6.06 -15.65
N SER A 252 15.97 6.80 -16.53
CA SER A 252 15.09 7.91 -16.14
C SER A 252 13.88 7.42 -15.35
N VAL A 253 13.29 6.28 -15.72
CA VAL A 253 12.17 5.69 -14.98
C VAL A 253 12.62 5.21 -13.61
N ARG A 254 13.78 4.54 -13.51
CA ARG A 254 14.37 4.11 -12.24
C ARG A 254 14.61 5.29 -11.29
N GLN A 255 15.25 6.35 -11.81
CA GLN A 255 15.49 7.57 -11.02
C GLN A 255 14.18 8.25 -10.58
N MET A 256 13.15 8.23 -11.43
CA MET A 256 11.82 8.72 -11.06
C MET A 256 11.22 7.87 -9.93
N ALA A 257 11.30 6.54 -10.05
CA ALA A 257 10.75 5.59 -9.08
C ALA A 257 11.29 5.80 -7.66
N GLU A 258 12.59 6.05 -7.52
CA GLU A 258 13.24 6.37 -6.24
C GLU A 258 12.70 7.63 -5.56
N ARG A 259 12.23 8.60 -6.35
CA ARG A 259 11.70 9.89 -5.85
C ARG A 259 10.22 9.80 -5.46
N LEU A 260 9.49 8.79 -5.96
CA LEU A 260 8.08 8.61 -5.65
C LEU A 260 7.92 8.22 -4.18
N ARG A 261 6.96 8.88 -3.54
CA ARG A 261 6.53 8.53 -2.17
C ARG A 261 5.60 7.32 -2.24
N PRO A 262 5.38 6.62 -1.12
CA PRO A 262 4.38 5.57 -1.02
C PRO A 262 3.01 6.06 -1.48
N MET A 263 2.31 5.24 -2.25
CA MET A 263 0.98 5.50 -2.80
C MET A 263 0.10 4.26 -2.65
N LYS A 264 -1.21 4.45 -2.56
CA LYS A 264 -2.16 3.33 -2.68
C LYS A 264 -2.35 3.01 -4.16
N VAL A 265 -1.84 1.85 -4.58
CA VAL A 265 -1.90 1.39 -5.97
C VAL A 265 -2.91 0.26 -6.15
N GLY A 266 -3.23 -0.47 -5.08
CA GLY A 266 -4.21 -1.55 -5.15
C GLY A 266 -4.95 -1.78 -3.84
N GLU A 267 -5.84 -2.76 -3.86
CA GLU A 267 -6.48 -3.30 -2.67
C GLU A 267 -7.02 -4.72 -2.89
N LEU A 268 -7.04 -5.47 -1.80
CA LEU A 268 -7.72 -6.75 -1.70
C LEU A 268 -9.13 -6.53 -1.15
N ARG A 269 -10.12 -7.14 -1.80
CA ARG A 269 -11.54 -7.14 -1.42
C ARG A 269 -12.08 -8.56 -1.39
N GLY A 270 -13.28 -8.74 -0.83
CA GLY A 270 -14.00 -10.03 -0.90
C GLY A 270 -13.53 -11.07 0.13
N ILE A 271 -12.59 -10.72 1.01
CA ILE A 271 -12.14 -11.57 2.10
C ILE A 271 -13.18 -11.54 3.22
N ARG A 272 -13.73 -12.70 3.53
CA ARG A 272 -14.65 -12.87 4.66
C ARG A 272 -14.27 -14.14 5.39
N THR A 273 -13.89 -13.99 6.66
CA THR A 273 -13.51 -15.11 7.52
C THR A 273 -14.71 -15.98 7.86
N VAL A 274 -14.45 -17.19 8.36
CA VAL A 274 -15.50 -18.17 8.72
C VAL A 274 -16.46 -17.62 9.79
N ASP A 275 -15.96 -16.81 10.72
CA ASP A 275 -16.76 -16.10 11.74
C ASP A 275 -17.48 -14.84 11.21
N GLY A 276 -17.39 -14.57 9.91
CA GLY A 276 -18.14 -13.52 9.22
C GLY A 276 -17.47 -12.15 9.16
N LYS A 277 -16.27 -11.99 9.71
CA LYS A 277 -15.52 -10.72 9.68
C LYS A 277 -15.03 -10.40 8.27
N ALA A 278 -15.33 -9.20 7.79
CA ALA A 278 -14.84 -8.72 6.51
C ALA A 278 -13.42 -8.13 6.68
N ILE A 279 -12.51 -8.48 5.77
CA ILE A 279 -11.15 -7.92 5.77
C ILE A 279 -10.96 -7.16 4.46
N ARG A 280 -10.43 -5.94 4.56
CA ARG A 280 -9.92 -5.20 3.41
C ARG A 280 -8.45 -4.88 3.59
N CYS A 281 -7.68 -5.00 2.52
CA CYS A 281 -6.25 -4.74 2.57
C CYS A 281 -5.85 -3.73 1.51
N TYR A 282 -5.25 -2.60 1.88
CA TYR A 282 -4.68 -1.66 0.93
C TYR A 282 -3.29 -2.10 0.49
N LEU A 283 -3.05 -2.15 -0.82
CA LEU A 283 -1.72 -2.39 -1.38
C LEU A 283 -1.03 -1.06 -1.61
N LEU A 284 0.01 -0.80 -0.82
CA LEU A 284 0.82 0.41 -0.90
C LEU A 284 2.11 0.11 -1.65
N SER A 285 2.54 1.02 -2.51
CA SER A 285 3.79 0.90 -3.24
C SER A 285 4.56 2.21 -3.20
N SER A 286 5.81 2.14 -2.76
CA SER A 286 6.87 3.04 -3.18
C SER A 286 7.69 2.21 -4.18
N PRO A 287 7.66 2.48 -5.48
CA PRO A 287 8.05 1.50 -6.49
C PRO A 287 9.58 1.33 -6.63
N LEU A 288 10.27 1.11 -5.52
CA LEU A 288 11.69 0.80 -5.45
C LEU A 288 11.93 -0.59 -6.05
N LEU A 289 12.95 -0.70 -6.89
CA LEU A 289 13.41 -1.97 -7.42
C LEU A 289 14.37 -2.66 -6.44
N PRO A 290 14.58 -3.99 -6.55
CA PRO A 290 15.40 -4.76 -5.61
C PRO A 290 16.80 -4.19 -5.35
N ASP A 291 17.46 -3.63 -6.37
CA ASP A 291 18.78 -3.02 -6.27
C ASP A 291 18.83 -1.88 -5.25
N VAL A 292 17.77 -1.07 -5.16
CA VAL A 292 17.70 0.08 -4.24
C VAL A 292 17.70 -0.36 -2.77
N PHE A 293 17.11 -1.51 -2.44
CA PHE A 293 17.10 -2.00 -1.06
C PHE A 293 18.49 -2.37 -0.56
N ARG A 294 19.35 -2.87 -1.46
CA ARG A 294 20.74 -3.21 -1.18
C ARG A 294 21.62 -1.95 -1.17
N ASP A 295 21.45 -1.10 -2.17
CA ASP A 295 22.38 0.01 -2.44
C ASP A 295 22.03 1.27 -1.63
N GLN A 296 20.76 1.42 -1.20
CA GLN A 296 20.24 2.58 -0.45
C GLN A 296 19.27 2.16 0.68
N PRO A 297 19.72 1.38 1.68
CA PRO A 297 18.85 0.84 2.73
C PRO A 297 18.19 1.91 3.62
N GLU A 298 18.83 3.08 3.81
CA GLU A 298 18.27 4.21 4.55
C GLU A 298 17.06 4.80 3.81
N LEU A 299 17.14 4.92 2.47
CA LEU A 299 16.02 5.38 1.65
C LEU A 299 14.86 4.39 1.74
N ALA A 300 15.12 3.09 1.65
CA ALA A 300 14.09 2.06 1.81
C ALA A 300 13.42 2.16 3.19
N THR A 301 14.20 2.38 4.26
CA THR A 301 13.67 2.59 5.62
C THR A 301 12.80 3.83 5.72
N GLN A 302 13.23 4.95 5.12
CA GLN A 302 12.42 6.16 5.06
C GLN A 302 11.10 5.93 4.32
N ARG A 303 11.12 5.22 3.18
CA ARG A 303 9.91 4.91 2.40
C ARG A 303 8.97 3.97 3.16
N ALA A 304 9.48 3.01 3.91
CA ALA A 304 8.66 2.14 4.76
C ALA A 304 7.97 2.95 5.88
N ILE A 305 8.66 3.91 6.51
CA ILE A 305 8.08 4.82 7.51
C ILE A 305 6.99 5.70 6.89
N GLU A 306 7.26 6.29 5.72
CA GLU A 306 6.26 7.06 4.97
C GLU A 306 5.04 6.19 4.61
N GLY A 307 5.26 4.92 4.28
CA GLY A 307 4.22 3.95 3.94
C GLY A 307 3.36 3.58 5.15
N ALA A 308 3.98 3.35 6.31
CA ALA A 308 3.28 3.09 7.57
C ALA A 308 2.41 4.28 7.99
N ARG A 309 2.92 5.52 7.84
CA ARG A 309 2.12 6.74 8.07
C ARG A 309 0.94 6.82 7.11
N LEU A 310 1.16 6.55 5.82
CA LEU A 310 0.09 6.52 4.82
C LEU A 310 -0.95 5.44 5.13
N ALA A 311 -0.54 4.25 5.55
CA ALA A 311 -1.43 3.16 5.95
C ALA A 311 -2.33 3.59 7.12
N HIS A 312 -1.73 4.15 8.18
CA HIS A 312 -2.46 4.70 9.31
C HIS A 312 -3.44 5.81 8.89
N GLU A 313 -2.98 6.73 8.04
CA GLU A 313 -3.76 7.81 7.46
C GLU A 313 -4.95 7.34 6.60
N LEU A 314 -4.80 6.20 5.92
CA LEU A 314 -5.85 5.52 5.17
C LEU A 314 -6.82 4.76 6.09
N GLY A 315 -6.51 4.65 7.38
CA GLY A 315 -7.35 4.00 8.39
C GLY A 315 -7.06 2.50 8.53
N ALA A 316 -5.86 2.04 8.19
CA ALA A 316 -5.44 0.67 8.49
C ALA A 316 -4.92 0.55 9.93
N GLU A 317 -5.16 -0.61 10.56
CA GLU A 317 -4.70 -0.95 11.92
C GLU A 317 -3.43 -1.82 11.94
N VAL A 318 -3.15 -2.52 10.84
CA VAL A 318 -1.95 -3.32 10.64
C VAL A 318 -1.30 -2.99 9.30
N PHE A 319 0.01 -2.85 9.30
CA PHE A 319 0.83 -2.62 8.11
C PHE A 319 1.90 -3.72 7.96
N GLY A 320 1.77 -4.52 6.91
CA GLY A 320 2.71 -5.58 6.58
C GLY A 320 3.83 -5.11 5.65
N LEU A 321 5.04 -5.59 5.88
CA LEU A 321 6.23 -5.35 5.04
C LEU A 321 6.55 -6.62 4.25
N GLY A 322 6.21 -6.63 2.95
CA GLY A 322 6.42 -7.79 2.07
C GLY A 322 7.77 -7.80 1.34
N ALA A 323 8.21 -8.99 0.91
CA ALA A 323 9.42 -9.18 0.09
C ALA A 323 10.63 -8.42 0.66
N PHE A 324 11.31 -7.58 -0.14
CA PHE A 324 12.47 -6.82 0.33
C PHE A 324 12.14 -5.78 1.41
N TRP A 325 10.88 -5.37 1.57
CA TRP A 325 10.49 -4.52 2.70
C TRP A 325 10.61 -5.25 4.05
N SER A 326 10.49 -6.57 4.07
CA SER A 326 10.52 -7.36 5.31
C SER A 326 11.86 -7.27 6.06
N VAL A 327 12.94 -6.90 5.36
CA VAL A 327 14.29 -6.75 5.93
C VAL A 327 14.68 -5.31 6.28
N VAL A 328 13.89 -4.33 5.84
CA VAL A 328 14.15 -2.90 6.03
C VAL A 328 14.01 -2.49 7.50
N GLY A 329 14.81 -1.51 7.94
CA GLY A 329 14.70 -0.91 9.26
C GLY A 329 14.77 -1.93 10.40
N ASN A 330 15.83 -2.76 10.41
CA ASN A 330 16.00 -3.86 11.35
C ASN A 330 14.80 -4.83 11.36
N LYS A 331 14.36 -5.26 10.16
CA LYS A 331 13.18 -6.11 9.96
C LYS A 331 11.90 -5.52 10.58
N GLY A 332 11.67 -4.23 10.33
CA GLY A 332 10.49 -3.49 10.73
C GLY A 332 10.55 -2.82 12.11
N VAL A 333 11.60 -3.04 12.91
CA VAL A 333 11.73 -2.44 14.26
C VAL A 333 11.80 -0.92 14.19
N ASP A 334 12.60 -0.38 13.28
CA ASP A 334 12.77 1.07 13.15
C ASP A 334 11.49 1.73 12.61
N VAL A 335 10.76 1.02 11.74
CA VAL A 335 9.47 1.45 11.19
C VAL A 335 8.43 1.51 12.31
N GLN A 336 8.35 0.48 13.16
CA GLN A 336 7.44 0.45 14.31
C GLN A 336 7.74 1.55 15.31
N ALA A 337 9.02 1.84 15.57
CA ALA A 337 9.43 2.92 16.48
C ALA A 337 9.05 4.31 15.94
N ALA A 338 9.13 4.50 14.62
CA ALA A 338 8.82 5.78 13.97
C ALA A 338 7.31 6.05 13.81
N VAL A 339 6.48 5.00 13.86
CA VAL A 339 5.01 5.06 13.72
C VAL A 339 4.35 4.11 14.75
N PRO A 340 4.38 4.45 16.04
CA PRO A 340 3.84 3.59 17.10
C PRO A 340 2.31 3.39 17.04
N GLU A 341 1.60 4.21 16.27
CA GLU A 341 0.14 4.21 16.17
C GLU A 341 -0.44 3.07 15.32
N ILE A 342 0.38 2.37 14.55
CA ILE A 342 -0.03 1.24 13.70
C ILE A 342 0.82 0.01 14.00
N THR A 343 0.21 -1.16 13.92
CA THR A 343 0.93 -2.42 14.11
C THR A 343 1.76 -2.76 12.89
N ILE A 344 3.07 -2.93 13.05
CA ILE A 344 3.96 -3.36 11.97
C ILE A 344 4.26 -4.84 12.07
N THR A 345 4.22 -5.57 10.95
CA THR A 345 4.75 -6.93 10.87
C THR A 345 5.56 -7.15 9.59
N ASN A 346 6.60 -7.98 9.67
CA ASN A 346 7.35 -8.48 8.51
C ASN A 346 6.84 -9.85 8.00
N GLY A 347 5.86 -10.46 8.68
CA GLY A 347 5.21 -11.68 8.21
C GLY A 347 6.02 -12.98 8.39
N GLY A 348 7.12 -12.95 9.13
CA GLY A 348 8.04 -14.09 9.24
C GLY A 348 7.47 -15.30 9.99
N ALA A 349 6.56 -15.10 10.95
CA ALA A 349 6.02 -16.17 11.78
C ALA A 349 5.06 -17.07 10.99
N TYR A 350 4.09 -16.50 10.29
CA TYR A 350 3.16 -17.27 9.49
C TYR A 350 3.81 -17.83 8.22
N THR A 351 4.78 -17.13 7.61
CA THR A 351 5.60 -17.72 6.53
C THR A 351 6.31 -19.00 7.00
N SER A 352 6.86 -18.98 8.22
CA SER A 352 7.43 -20.21 8.81
C SER A 352 6.34 -21.25 9.14
N GLY A 353 5.15 -20.78 9.51
CA GLY A 353 3.99 -21.59 9.84
C GLY A 353 3.37 -22.32 8.65
N THR A 354 3.29 -21.68 7.48
CA THR A 354 2.75 -22.30 6.26
C THR A 354 3.60 -23.50 5.85
N ILE A 355 4.92 -23.41 6.02
CA ILE A 355 5.81 -24.54 5.74
C ILE A 355 5.53 -25.69 6.71
N LYS A 356 5.41 -25.38 8.01
CA LYS A 356 5.03 -26.37 9.02
C LYS A 356 3.68 -27.02 8.71
N ALA A 357 2.72 -26.26 8.17
CA ALA A 357 1.39 -26.73 7.83
C ALA A 357 1.36 -27.54 6.51
N ALA A 358 2.17 -27.17 5.51
CA ALA A 358 2.17 -27.80 4.18
C ALA A 358 2.94 -29.12 4.14
N ILE A 359 4.06 -29.24 4.87
CA ILE A 359 4.95 -30.41 4.80
C ILE A 359 4.21 -31.75 4.97
N PRO A 360 3.33 -31.94 5.97
CA PRO A 360 2.62 -33.22 6.11
C PRO A 360 1.81 -33.62 4.86
N GLY A 361 1.06 -32.68 4.27
CA GLY A 361 0.28 -32.93 3.05
C GLY A 361 1.16 -33.22 1.84
N ILE A 362 2.27 -32.48 1.71
CA ILE A 362 3.30 -32.70 0.69
C ILE A 362 3.86 -34.12 0.76
N LEU A 363 4.27 -34.55 1.96
CA LEU A 363 4.88 -35.85 2.18
C LEU A 363 3.88 -36.98 1.93
N GLN A 364 2.61 -36.78 2.34
CA GLN A 364 1.54 -37.73 2.05
C GLN A 364 1.32 -37.88 0.54
N HIS A 365 1.17 -36.78 -0.21
CA HIS A 365 1.01 -36.85 -1.67
C HIS A 365 2.24 -37.47 -2.35
N PHE A 366 3.44 -37.21 -1.84
CA PHE A 366 4.64 -37.86 -2.34
C PHE A 366 4.57 -39.39 -2.15
N GLN A 367 4.11 -39.87 -0.99
CA GLN A 367 3.89 -41.29 -0.76
C GLN A 367 2.78 -41.89 -1.63
N GLU A 368 1.70 -41.15 -1.87
CA GLU A 368 0.58 -41.58 -2.73
C GLU A 368 1.01 -41.79 -4.19
N THR A 369 2.09 -41.15 -4.64
CA THR A 369 2.72 -41.46 -5.94
C THR A 369 3.51 -42.77 -5.97
N GLY A 370 3.48 -43.56 -4.89
CA GLY A 370 4.20 -44.83 -4.75
C GLY A 370 5.68 -44.69 -4.38
N ARG A 371 6.12 -43.49 -3.97
CA ARG A 371 7.51 -43.22 -3.58
C ARG A 371 7.69 -43.32 -2.07
N ASP A 372 8.67 -44.11 -1.62
CA ASP A 372 8.95 -44.29 -0.19
C ASP A 372 9.84 -43.16 0.35
N LEU A 373 9.36 -42.45 1.38
CA LEU A 373 10.11 -41.40 2.06
C LEU A 373 11.38 -41.93 2.72
N LYS A 374 11.35 -43.14 3.27
CA LYS A 374 12.53 -43.71 3.95
C LYS A 374 13.64 -44.11 2.98
N ALA A 375 13.33 -44.24 1.69
CA ALA A 375 14.30 -44.40 0.62
C ALA A 375 14.65 -43.08 -0.09
N ALA A 376 13.88 -42.02 0.14
CA ALA A 376 14.04 -40.74 -0.54
C ALA A 376 15.18 -39.91 0.03
N THR A 377 15.76 -39.07 -0.83
CA THR A 377 16.72 -38.02 -0.45
C THR A 377 16.05 -36.66 -0.50
N ALA A 378 16.16 -35.89 0.59
CA ALA A 378 15.71 -34.50 0.62
C ALA A 378 16.89 -33.51 0.64
N GLY A 379 16.81 -32.46 -0.18
CA GLY A 379 17.75 -31.33 -0.18
C GLY A 379 17.16 -30.11 0.51
N ILE A 380 17.90 -29.49 1.42
CA ILE A 380 17.54 -28.25 2.11
C ILE A 380 18.53 -27.15 1.75
N VAL A 381 18.06 -26.16 0.98
CA VAL A 381 18.87 -25.06 0.47
C VAL A 381 18.69 -23.82 1.34
N GLY A 382 19.79 -23.16 1.69
CA GLY A 382 19.78 -22.02 2.62
C GLY A 382 19.79 -22.44 4.09
N ALA A 383 20.25 -23.65 4.41
CA ALA A 383 20.15 -24.29 5.73
C ALA A 383 20.89 -23.58 6.88
N ASN A 384 21.71 -22.55 6.60
CA ASN A 384 22.20 -21.63 7.64
C ASN A 384 21.11 -20.70 8.20
N GLY A 385 20.02 -20.51 7.46
CA GLY A 385 18.87 -19.65 7.78
C GLY A 385 17.84 -20.34 8.67
N VAL A 386 17.06 -19.53 9.41
CA VAL A 386 16.09 -20.02 10.40
C VAL A 386 14.95 -20.80 9.74
N VAL A 387 14.46 -20.33 8.59
CA VAL A 387 13.36 -20.97 7.85
C VAL A 387 13.80 -22.35 7.36
N ALA A 388 14.82 -22.40 6.50
CA ALA A 388 15.36 -23.64 5.94
C ALA A 388 15.77 -24.66 7.02
N PHE A 389 16.40 -24.22 8.12
CA PHE A 389 16.73 -25.13 9.22
C PHE A 389 15.48 -25.67 9.96
N GLY A 390 14.43 -24.86 10.07
CA GLY A 390 13.11 -25.32 10.54
C GLY A 390 12.53 -26.41 9.65
N ILE A 391 12.65 -26.28 8.32
CA ILE A 391 12.28 -27.32 7.37
C ILE A 391 13.11 -28.58 7.60
N ALA A 392 14.43 -28.44 7.70
CA ALA A 392 15.34 -29.56 7.95
C ALA A 392 14.95 -30.36 9.20
N ARG A 393 14.55 -29.69 10.28
CA ARG A 393 14.06 -30.34 11.51
C ARG A 393 12.79 -31.16 11.31
N THR A 394 11.89 -30.69 10.45
CA THR A 394 10.61 -31.37 10.17
C THR A 394 10.80 -32.54 9.19
N ILE A 395 11.69 -32.38 8.21
CA ILE A 395 11.94 -33.37 7.16
C ILE A 395 12.89 -34.49 7.60
N ALA A 396 13.92 -34.17 8.40
CA ALA A 396 14.91 -35.14 8.87
C ALA A 396 14.30 -36.46 9.37
N PRO A 397 13.32 -36.49 10.30
CA PRO A 397 12.77 -37.76 10.79
C PRO A 397 11.98 -38.56 9.75
N GLN A 398 11.63 -37.96 8.61
CA GLN A 398 10.77 -38.57 7.59
C GLN A 398 11.56 -39.27 6.50
N VAL A 399 12.77 -38.79 6.19
CA VAL A 399 13.56 -39.25 5.04
C VAL A 399 14.73 -40.16 5.40
N GLY A 400 15.20 -40.94 4.42
CA GLY A 400 16.40 -41.77 4.58
C GLY A 400 17.70 -40.95 4.53
N ARG A 401 17.72 -39.89 3.71
CA ARG A 401 18.89 -39.01 3.55
C ARG A 401 18.50 -37.54 3.43
N LEU A 402 19.27 -36.67 4.08
CA LEU A 402 19.07 -35.23 4.11
C LEU A 402 20.37 -34.52 3.71
N ILE A 403 20.33 -33.78 2.61
CA ILE A 403 21.42 -32.93 2.13
C ILE A 403 21.12 -31.50 2.59
N MET A 404 21.98 -30.94 3.43
CA MET A 404 21.87 -29.56 3.90
C MET A 404 22.89 -28.69 3.17
N ILE A 405 22.44 -27.60 2.54
CA ILE A 405 23.26 -26.71 1.73
C ILE A 405 23.27 -25.31 2.35
N GLY A 406 24.46 -24.76 2.54
CA GLY A 406 24.67 -23.45 3.13
C GLY A 406 25.93 -22.75 2.62
N ARG A 407 26.06 -21.46 2.92
CA ARG A 407 27.24 -20.66 2.55
C ARG A 407 28.34 -20.69 3.60
N ASP A 408 27.96 -20.91 4.85
CA ASP A 408 28.87 -20.97 6.00
C ASP A 408 28.90 -22.42 6.52
N MET A 409 29.96 -23.14 6.16
CA MET A 409 30.12 -24.56 6.50
C MET A 409 30.19 -24.79 8.02
N GLU A 410 30.85 -23.91 8.77
CA GLU A 410 31.01 -24.08 10.21
C GLU A 410 29.67 -23.93 10.94
N ARG A 411 28.88 -22.92 10.58
CA ARG A 411 27.53 -22.74 11.11
C ARG A 411 26.59 -23.86 10.66
N LEU A 412 26.75 -24.34 9.44
CA LEU A 412 25.95 -25.43 8.88
C LEU A 412 26.18 -26.73 9.65
N GLU A 413 27.43 -27.10 9.88
CA GLU A 413 27.81 -28.29 10.62
C GLU A 413 27.32 -28.27 12.07
N ARG A 414 27.42 -27.11 12.74
CA ARG A 414 26.86 -26.95 14.09
C ARG A 414 25.36 -27.25 14.11
N SER A 415 24.63 -26.79 13.10
CA SER A 415 23.19 -27.00 12.99
C SER A 415 22.88 -28.48 12.65
N ALA A 416 23.57 -29.06 11.68
CA ALA A 416 23.43 -30.47 11.29
C ALA A 416 23.76 -31.44 12.43
N ALA A 417 24.76 -31.13 13.26
CA ALA A 417 25.11 -31.95 14.43
C ALA A 417 23.93 -32.11 15.40
N THR A 418 23.07 -31.11 15.55
CA THR A 418 21.86 -31.22 16.38
C THR A 418 20.83 -32.18 15.77
N LEU A 419 20.68 -32.17 14.45
CA LEU A 419 19.78 -33.07 13.73
C LEU A 419 20.28 -34.51 13.74
N ARG A 420 21.59 -34.73 13.54
CA ARG A 420 22.21 -36.06 13.59
C ARG A 420 22.02 -36.75 14.94
N ARG A 421 22.07 -35.98 16.04
CA ARG A 421 21.79 -36.50 17.39
C ARG A 421 20.33 -36.93 17.56
N ALA A 422 19.39 -36.19 16.95
CA ALA A 422 17.96 -36.43 17.09
C ALA A 422 17.42 -37.51 16.13
N ASN A 423 18.07 -37.71 14.98
CA ASN A 423 17.58 -38.57 13.88
C ASN A 423 18.67 -39.56 13.47
N LYS A 424 18.78 -40.68 14.19
CA LYS A 424 19.84 -41.68 13.96
C LYS A 424 19.66 -42.50 12.68
N ASP A 425 18.42 -42.61 12.21
CA ASP A 425 18.05 -43.41 11.05
C ASP A 425 18.11 -42.62 9.72
N THR A 426 18.60 -41.37 9.78
CA THR A 426 18.69 -40.48 8.62
C THR A 426 20.14 -40.09 8.39
N GLU A 427 20.65 -40.34 7.20
CA GLU A 427 21.97 -39.87 6.79
C GLU A 427 21.91 -38.36 6.55
N ILE A 428 22.65 -37.55 7.31
CA ILE A 428 22.68 -36.09 7.14
C ILE A 428 24.03 -35.63 6.60
N VAL A 429 24.01 -35.12 5.37
CA VAL A 429 25.16 -34.60 4.63
C VAL A 429 25.08 -33.07 4.59
N THR A 430 26.24 -32.44 4.66
CA THR A 430 26.42 -30.99 4.72
C THR A 430 27.37 -30.55 3.62
N THR A 431 27.01 -29.52 2.87
CA THR A 431 27.79 -29.07 1.71
C THR A 431 27.57 -27.59 1.41
N THR A 432 28.49 -27.00 0.66
CA THR A 432 28.34 -25.67 0.07
C THR A 432 28.07 -25.72 -1.44
N SER A 433 28.14 -26.90 -2.06
CA SER A 433 27.86 -27.08 -3.49
C SER A 433 26.40 -27.48 -3.74
N TYR A 434 25.76 -26.73 -4.63
CA TYR A 434 24.40 -27.01 -5.14
C TYR A 434 24.34 -28.23 -6.04
N ASP A 435 25.47 -28.72 -6.59
CA ASP A 435 25.48 -29.87 -7.51
C ASP A 435 24.93 -31.14 -6.87
N THR A 436 25.12 -31.28 -5.55
CA THR A 436 24.61 -32.41 -4.76
C THR A 436 23.07 -32.50 -4.73
N LEU A 437 22.36 -31.44 -5.11
CA LEU A 437 20.90 -31.46 -5.23
C LEU A 437 20.41 -32.42 -6.33
N ASN A 438 21.27 -32.80 -7.27
CA ASN A 438 20.89 -33.75 -8.33
C ASN A 438 20.61 -35.17 -7.78
N GLU A 439 20.90 -35.41 -6.50
CA GLU A 439 20.60 -36.66 -5.78
C GLU A 439 19.23 -36.60 -5.09
N ALA A 440 18.62 -35.41 -4.95
CA ALA A 440 17.41 -35.20 -4.16
C ALA A 440 16.11 -35.48 -4.94
N ASP A 441 15.18 -36.19 -4.30
CA ASP A 441 13.82 -36.40 -4.78
C ASP A 441 12.87 -35.27 -4.35
N LEU A 442 13.16 -34.68 -3.18
CA LEU A 442 12.45 -33.55 -2.58
C LEU A 442 13.46 -32.44 -2.34
N ILE A 443 13.20 -31.22 -2.82
CA ILE A 443 14.07 -30.06 -2.60
C ILE A 443 13.24 -28.98 -1.90
N PHE A 444 13.73 -28.48 -0.77
CA PHE A 444 13.15 -27.33 -0.09
C PHE A 444 14.17 -26.21 -0.07
N THR A 445 13.80 -25.03 -0.55
CA THR A 445 14.71 -23.88 -0.63
C THR A 445 14.12 -22.66 0.03
N ALA A 446 14.94 -21.99 0.84
CA ALA A 446 14.63 -20.70 1.44
C ALA A 446 15.93 -19.91 1.62
N THR A 447 16.35 -19.19 0.57
CA THR A 447 17.55 -18.35 0.62
C THR A 447 17.23 -16.86 0.74
N SER A 448 18.28 -16.07 0.93
CA SER A 448 18.23 -14.61 0.86
C SER A 448 19.00 -14.10 -0.36
N ASP A 449 19.27 -14.95 -1.34
CA ASP A 449 19.98 -14.56 -2.56
C ASP A 449 19.04 -13.74 -3.44
N PRO A 450 19.49 -12.61 -4.02
CA PRO A 450 18.67 -11.84 -4.95
C PRO A 450 18.47 -12.54 -6.30
N ASN A 451 19.27 -13.57 -6.62
CA ASN A 451 19.19 -14.31 -7.88
C ASN A 451 18.83 -15.79 -7.62
N PRO A 452 18.26 -16.47 -8.63
CA PRO A 452 18.11 -17.92 -8.57
C PRO A 452 19.45 -18.61 -8.35
N VAL A 453 19.43 -19.63 -7.49
CA VAL A 453 20.60 -20.47 -7.15
C VAL A 453 20.42 -21.92 -7.61
N ILE A 454 19.18 -22.34 -7.89
CA ILE A 454 18.86 -23.67 -8.40
C ILE A 454 18.57 -23.57 -9.90
N PHE A 455 19.35 -24.30 -10.69
CA PHE A 455 19.29 -24.35 -12.15
C PHE A 455 19.11 -25.80 -12.62
N PRO A 456 18.78 -26.05 -13.91
CA PRO A 456 18.46 -27.39 -14.41
C PRO A 456 19.51 -28.46 -14.08
N GLN A 457 20.80 -28.12 -14.10
CA GLN A 457 21.88 -29.06 -13.79
C GLN A 457 21.91 -29.54 -12.34
N HIS A 458 21.27 -28.80 -11.42
CA HIS A 458 21.18 -29.15 -10.01
C HIS A 458 19.98 -30.07 -9.71
N VAL A 459 19.10 -30.34 -10.68
CA VAL A 459 17.79 -30.96 -10.41
C VAL A 459 17.66 -32.31 -11.10
N LYS A 460 17.30 -33.33 -10.32
CA LYS A 460 16.95 -34.67 -10.81
C LYS A 460 15.60 -34.66 -11.54
N PRO A 461 15.45 -35.38 -12.67
CA PRO A 461 14.13 -35.63 -13.26
C PRO A 461 13.14 -36.23 -12.26
N GLY A 462 11.90 -35.75 -12.26
CA GLY A 462 10.85 -36.20 -11.33
C GLY A 462 10.89 -35.57 -9.93
N ALA A 463 11.88 -34.72 -9.63
CA ALA A 463 12.02 -34.08 -8.33
C ALA A 463 10.87 -33.11 -8.03
N TRP A 464 10.49 -33.04 -6.76
CA TRP A 464 9.53 -32.04 -6.27
C TRP A 464 10.28 -30.94 -5.53
N ILE A 465 10.06 -29.69 -5.93
CA ILE A 465 10.80 -28.53 -5.44
C ILE A 465 9.84 -27.56 -4.77
N PHE A 466 10.11 -27.23 -3.52
CA PHE A 466 9.36 -26.28 -2.69
C PHE A 466 10.17 -24.99 -2.59
N ASP A 467 9.80 -24.01 -3.40
CA ASP A 467 10.52 -22.73 -3.51
C ASP A 467 9.89 -21.65 -2.63
N GLU A 468 10.45 -21.52 -1.43
CA GLU A 468 10.10 -20.46 -0.45
C GLU A 468 10.90 -19.17 -0.69
N GLY A 469 11.86 -19.18 -1.62
CA GLY A 469 12.66 -18.02 -1.96
C GLY A 469 11.79 -16.91 -2.55
N ARG A 470 11.94 -15.69 -2.03
CA ARG A 470 11.35 -14.48 -2.62
C ARG A 470 12.40 -13.36 -2.65
N PRO A 471 13.05 -13.08 -3.79
CA PRO A 471 12.87 -13.67 -5.14
C PRO A 471 13.06 -15.19 -5.21
N ALA A 472 12.46 -15.82 -6.21
CA ALA A 472 12.50 -17.28 -6.40
C ALA A 472 13.94 -17.80 -6.40
N ASP A 473 14.20 -18.84 -5.59
CA ASP A 473 15.51 -19.50 -5.54
C ASP A 473 15.72 -20.39 -6.77
N VAL A 474 14.64 -20.78 -7.45
CA VAL A 474 14.62 -21.67 -8.61
C VAL A 474 14.49 -20.87 -9.90
N ASP A 475 15.42 -21.09 -10.82
CA ASP A 475 15.37 -20.47 -12.14
C ASP A 475 14.24 -21.07 -12.97
N GLN A 476 13.54 -20.25 -13.76
CA GLN A 476 12.40 -20.70 -14.58
C GLN A 476 12.78 -21.81 -15.56
N SER A 477 14.04 -21.88 -16.00
CA SER A 477 14.51 -22.95 -16.88
C SER A 477 14.40 -24.35 -16.25
N VAL A 478 14.30 -24.46 -14.92
CA VAL A 478 14.08 -25.73 -14.22
C VAL A 478 12.76 -26.38 -14.60
N GLU A 479 11.74 -25.61 -14.99
CA GLU A 479 10.45 -26.16 -15.50
C GLU A 479 10.62 -27.10 -16.70
N LYS A 480 11.74 -27.00 -17.42
CA LYS A 480 12.06 -27.85 -18.57
C LYS A 480 12.63 -29.22 -18.17
N VAL A 481 12.97 -29.42 -16.89
CA VAL A 481 13.48 -30.70 -16.39
C VAL A 481 12.33 -31.73 -16.38
N PRO A 482 12.49 -32.90 -17.03
CA PRO A 482 11.39 -33.85 -17.17
C PRO A 482 10.78 -34.29 -15.84
N GLY A 483 9.45 -34.16 -15.74
CA GLY A 483 8.69 -34.63 -14.57
C GLY A 483 8.90 -33.82 -13.29
N VAL A 484 9.65 -32.71 -13.33
CA VAL A 484 9.82 -31.85 -12.16
C VAL A 484 8.49 -31.20 -11.78
N ARG A 485 8.25 -31.01 -10.47
CA ARG A 485 7.13 -30.22 -9.97
C ARG A 485 7.67 -29.10 -9.09
N ILE A 486 7.48 -27.86 -9.49
CA ILE A 486 7.83 -26.68 -8.69
C ILE A 486 6.56 -26.23 -7.96
N ILE A 487 6.63 -26.18 -6.64
CA ILE A 487 5.53 -25.83 -5.75
C ILE A 487 5.95 -24.54 -5.05
N PRO A 488 5.23 -23.43 -5.29
CA PRO A 488 5.58 -22.15 -4.70
C PRO A 488 5.32 -22.19 -3.19
N GLY A 489 6.38 -21.98 -2.44
CA GLY A 489 6.35 -21.85 -1.01
C GLY A 489 5.66 -20.58 -0.53
N GLY A 490 5.09 -20.65 0.68
CA GLY A 490 4.52 -19.51 1.37
C GLY A 490 3.33 -18.87 0.65
N VAL A 491 2.53 -19.65 -0.08
CA VAL A 491 1.33 -19.17 -0.78
C VAL A 491 0.09 -19.57 0.00
N VAL A 492 -0.82 -18.62 0.22
CA VAL A 492 -2.02 -18.79 1.03
C VAL A 492 -3.22 -18.26 0.26
N ARG A 493 -4.34 -18.97 0.30
CA ARG A 493 -5.65 -18.48 -0.14
C ARG A 493 -6.44 -17.96 1.06
N PRO A 494 -6.72 -16.65 1.14
CA PRO A 494 -7.64 -16.10 2.11
C PRO A 494 -9.06 -16.65 1.90
N PRO A 495 -9.88 -16.71 2.97
CA PRO A 495 -11.26 -17.16 2.88
C PRO A 495 -12.14 -16.19 2.09
N GLY A 496 -13.23 -16.70 1.52
CA GLY A 496 -14.18 -15.92 0.70
C GLY A 496 -13.76 -15.83 -0.78
N GLY A 497 -14.28 -14.83 -1.47
CA GLY A 497 -14.01 -14.58 -2.89
C GLY A 497 -13.00 -13.45 -3.05
N MET A 498 -11.78 -13.63 -2.56
CA MET A 498 -10.78 -12.57 -2.56
C MET A 498 -10.42 -12.15 -3.98
N THR A 499 -10.48 -10.85 -4.25
CA THR A 499 -10.10 -10.24 -5.54
C THR A 499 -9.10 -9.12 -5.31
N SER A 500 -8.18 -8.94 -6.26
CA SER A 500 -7.23 -7.82 -6.32
C SER A 500 -7.35 -7.09 -7.65
N ASN A 501 -7.14 -5.77 -7.64
CA ASN A 501 -7.02 -4.98 -8.87
C ASN A 501 -5.59 -4.97 -9.45
N ILE A 502 -4.63 -5.55 -8.73
CA ILE A 502 -3.25 -5.76 -9.18
C ILE A 502 -2.92 -7.25 -9.07
N ASP A 503 -2.29 -7.79 -10.11
CA ASP A 503 -1.74 -9.14 -10.04
C ASP A 503 -0.53 -9.18 -9.10
N LEU A 504 -0.67 -9.91 -7.99
CA LEU A 504 0.41 -10.10 -7.01
C LEU A 504 1.38 -11.22 -7.41
N GLN A 505 1.10 -11.96 -8.50
CA GLN A 505 1.93 -13.04 -9.04
C GLN A 505 1.99 -14.30 -8.14
N PHE A 506 0.91 -14.55 -7.40
CA PHE A 506 0.75 -15.76 -6.56
C PHE A 506 -0.39 -16.67 -7.03
N GLY A 507 -1.01 -16.35 -8.17
CA GLY A 507 -2.23 -17.01 -8.67
C GLY A 507 -3.51 -16.32 -8.19
N GLU A 508 -4.61 -16.58 -8.92
CA GLU A 508 -5.89 -15.97 -8.63
C GLU A 508 -6.39 -16.38 -7.23
N GLY A 509 -6.85 -15.39 -6.46
CA GLY A 509 -7.34 -15.61 -5.09
C GLY A 509 -6.25 -15.93 -4.05
N ALA A 510 -4.97 -15.88 -4.42
CA ALA A 510 -3.85 -16.22 -3.53
C ALA A 510 -2.98 -15.01 -3.18
N VAL A 511 -2.32 -15.09 -2.02
CA VAL A 511 -1.43 -14.05 -1.46
C VAL A 511 -0.21 -14.73 -0.82
N PRO A 512 0.91 -14.00 -0.63
CA PRO A 512 2.02 -14.56 0.13
C PRO A 512 1.68 -14.65 1.62
N ALA A 513 2.28 -15.61 2.32
CA ALA A 513 2.06 -15.90 3.74
C ALA A 513 2.34 -14.69 4.64
N CYS A 514 3.32 -13.85 4.29
CA CYS A 514 3.60 -12.61 5.02
C CYS A 514 2.44 -11.60 4.94
N LEU A 515 1.73 -11.55 3.81
CA LEU A 515 0.50 -10.77 3.67
C LEU A 515 -0.61 -11.42 4.49
N ALA A 516 -0.80 -12.74 4.40
CA ALA A 516 -1.80 -13.43 5.20
C ALA A 516 -1.61 -13.23 6.71
N GLU A 517 -0.37 -13.19 7.22
CA GLU A 517 -0.08 -12.83 8.62
C GLU A 517 -0.68 -11.46 8.97
N THR A 518 -0.47 -10.47 8.09
CA THR A 518 -0.99 -9.10 8.26
C THR A 518 -2.51 -9.11 8.37
N LEU A 519 -3.20 -9.93 7.56
CA LEU A 519 -4.65 -10.08 7.60
C LEU A 519 -5.13 -10.79 8.87
N ILE A 520 -4.42 -11.82 9.32
CA ILE A 520 -4.76 -12.58 10.53
C ILE A 520 -4.61 -11.69 11.78
N ILE A 521 -3.55 -10.87 11.87
CA ILE A 521 -3.41 -9.90 12.97
C ILE A 521 -4.60 -8.95 13.01
N ALA A 522 -4.99 -8.38 11.85
CA ALA A 522 -6.14 -7.48 11.77
C ALA A 522 -7.44 -8.21 12.16
N ALA A 523 -7.68 -9.40 11.62
CA ALA A 523 -8.88 -10.17 11.89
C ALA A 523 -9.01 -10.58 13.36
N THR A 524 -7.90 -10.93 14.02
CA THR A 524 -7.90 -11.37 15.43
C THR A 524 -7.83 -10.21 16.42
N GLY A 525 -7.29 -9.06 16.01
CA GLY A 525 -6.97 -7.96 16.93
C GLY A 525 -5.74 -8.23 17.81
N GLU A 526 -5.00 -9.31 17.57
CA GLU A 526 -3.84 -9.72 18.37
C GLU A 526 -2.58 -8.95 17.99
N HIS A 527 -2.62 -7.62 18.12
CA HIS A 527 -1.56 -6.69 17.73
C HIS A 527 -0.20 -6.92 18.41
N ASN A 528 -0.19 -7.67 19.52
CA ASN A 528 1.03 -8.04 20.23
C ASN A 528 1.77 -9.21 19.56
N ARG A 529 1.06 -10.06 18.80
CA ARG A 529 1.64 -11.21 18.09
C ARG A 529 2.12 -10.80 16.70
N LYS A 530 3.06 -9.85 16.65
CA LYS A 530 3.66 -9.35 15.40
C LYS A 530 5.06 -9.89 15.17
N SER A 531 5.46 -10.03 13.91
CA SER A 531 6.80 -10.44 13.54
C SER A 531 7.69 -9.21 13.33
N LEU A 532 8.66 -9.00 14.21
CA LEU A 532 9.64 -7.91 14.14
C LEU A 532 11.03 -8.42 14.49
N GLY A 533 12.05 -7.81 13.88
CA GLY A 533 13.43 -8.16 14.18
C GLY A 533 13.83 -9.55 13.66
N PRO A 534 15.02 -10.05 14.08
CA PRO A 534 15.59 -11.28 13.53
C PRO A 534 15.02 -12.57 14.14
N GLN A 535 14.30 -12.48 15.26
CA GLN A 535 13.81 -13.64 15.99
C GLN A 535 12.33 -13.89 15.68
N THR A 536 11.98 -15.17 15.57
CA THR A 536 10.61 -15.61 15.36
C THR A 536 10.28 -16.64 16.44
N LEU A 537 9.32 -16.30 17.30
CA LEU A 537 8.95 -17.14 18.43
C LEU A 537 8.08 -18.32 17.98
N SER A 538 8.42 -19.54 18.41
CA SER A 538 7.67 -20.75 18.07
C SER A 538 6.19 -20.68 18.47
N GLU A 539 5.88 -19.99 19.56
CA GLU A 539 4.49 -19.74 19.99
C GLU A 539 3.70 -18.91 18.98
N ASN A 540 4.33 -17.92 18.33
CA ASN A 540 3.67 -17.11 17.31
C ASN A 540 3.46 -17.91 16.03
N ILE A 541 4.43 -18.75 15.65
CA ILE A 541 4.27 -19.68 14.51
C ILE A 541 3.04 -20.57 14.73
N ASN A 542 2.93 -21.20 15.91
CA ASN A 542 1.79 -22.06 16.23
C ASN A 542 0.48 -21.28 16.26
N PHE A 543 0.47 -20.10 16.88
CA PHE A 543 -0.70 -19.22 16.92
C PHE A 543 -1.20 -18.90 15.51
N PHE A 544 -0.31 -18.49 14.59
CA PHE A 544 -0.74 -18.11 13.24
C PHE A 544 -1.26 -19.30 12.44
N VAL A 545 -0.66 -20.49 12.57
CA VAL A 545 -1.18 -21.71 11.92
C VAL A 545 -2.58 -22.04 12.44
N GLU A 546 -2.80 -21.99 13.76
CA GLU A 546 -4.09 -22.28 14.36
C GLU A 546 -5.15 -21.23 13.99
N GLN A 547 -4.81 -19.94 14.02
CA GLN A 547 -5.75 -18.87 13.68
C GLN A 547 -6.06 -18.83 12.19
N ALA A 548 -5.08 -19.12 11.33
CA ALA A 548 -5.31 -19.25 9.90
C ALA A 548 -6.40 -20.27 9.60
N ASP A 549 -6.29 -21.48 10.17
CA ASP A 549 -7.26 -22.56 10.00
C ASP A 549 -8.65 -22.13 10.52
N LYS A 550 -8.72 -21.58 11.75
CA LYS A 550 -9.98 -21.08 12.34
C LYS A 550 -10.66 -19.99 11.51
N LEU A 551 -9.88 -19.11 10.89
CA LEU A 551 -10.40 -18.02 10.06
C LEU A 551 -10.71 -18.48 8.62
N GLY A 552 -10.25 -19.66 8.21
CA GLY A 552 -10.49 -20.27 6.90
C GLY A 552 -9.42 -19.98 5.83
N PHE A 553 -8.21 -19.57 6.24
CA PHE A 553 -7.07 -19.44 5.34
C PHE A 553 -6.51 -20.83 5.00
N THR A 554 -6.22 -21.08 3.73
CA THR A 554 -5.67 -22.38 3.28
C THR A 554 -4.30 -22.18 2.64
N VAL A 555 -3.35 -23.05 2.98
CA VAL A 555 -2.02 -23.07 2.34
C VAL A 555 -2.16 -23.79 1.00
N VAL A 556 -1.54 -23.26 -0.04
CA VAL A 556 -1.52 -23.90 -1.36
C VAL A 556 -0.39 -24.92 -1.39
N ASP A 557 -0.71 -26.17 -1.75
CA ASP A 557 0.18 -27.35 -1.76
C ASP A 557 0.39 -28.00 -3.14
#